data_AF-A0A7K5LFW2-F1
#
_entry.id   AF-A0A7K5LFW2-F1
#
_cell.length_a   1.000
_cell.length_b   1.000
_cell.length_c   1.000
_cell.angle_alpha   90.00
_cell.angle_beta   90.00
_cell.angle_gamma   90.00
#
_symmetry.space_group_name_H-M   'P 1'
#
loop_
_entity.id
_entity.type
_entity.pdbx_description
1 polymer ?
#
loop_
_entity_poly.entity_id
_entity_poly.type
_entity_poly.pdbx_seq_one_letter_code
_entity_poly.pdbx_strand_id
1 'polypeptide(L)'
;TENRSDLEDLHLYATPREQRFRRFASLEFEGQLYMTPYDFIQAVTSDEPKYARKWRSLSKQELNQILMETPPVWKGSSKLFRNLNEKGVISYTEYLFLLCILTKPHAGFRIAFNMFDTDGNEMVDKKEFLVLQEIFRKKNEKREKRGDEEKRAMLRLQLYGYHTSTNSVLKTEGEDLVPRSYWDTLRRSTSQALFSDLAERADDFSSSLSDTTLLVHFFGKKGKAELNFEDFYRFMDNLQTEVLEIEFLSYSNGMNTISEEDFAHILLRYTNVENTSSYLENMRCSIPEEKVI
;
A
#
# COMPACT_ATOMS: atom_id res chain seq x y z
N THR A 1 -10.97 26.12 14.50
CA THR A 1 -10.92 26.52 13.07
C THR A 1 -9.55 26.26 12.43
N GLU A 2 -8.56 25.75 13.18
CA GLU A 2 -7.18 25.53 12.70
C GLU A 2 -6.95 24.25 11.86
N ASN A 3 -7.86 23.27 11.85
CA ASN A 3 -7.56 21.94 11.27
C ASN A 3 -7.73 21.78 9.75
N ARG A 4 -8.24 22.77 9.02
CA ARG A 4 -8.58 22.60 7.59
C ARG A 4 -7.56 23.24 6.64
N SER A 5 -6.95 24.36 7.02
CA SER A 5 -5.89 25.02 6.23
C SER A 5 -4.61 24.17 6.19
N ASP A 6 -4.22 23.59 7.32
CA ASP A 6 -2.96 22.86 7.43
C ASP A 6 -3.01 21.50 6.69
N LEU A 7 -4.22 20.93 6.55
CA LEU A 7 -4.45 19.69 5.82
C LEU A 7 -4.35 19.89 4.30
N GLU A 8 -4.89 21.01 3.81
CA GLU A 8 -4.84 21.45 2.40
C GLU A 8 -3.41 21.86 2.02
N ASP A 9 -2.67 22.51 2.92
CA ASP A 9 -1.27 22.91 2.71
C ASP A 9 -0.32 21.72 2.53
N LEU A 10 -0.50 20.63 3.28
CA LEU A 10 0.32 19.43 3.10
C LEU A 10 0.04 18.68 1.80
N HIS A 11 -1.11 18.93 1.14
CA HIS A 11 -1.45 18.30 -0.14
C HIS A 11 -0.45 18.69 -1.24
N LEU A 12 0.03 19.95 -1.22
CA LEU A 12 1.00 20.49 -2.19
C LEU A 12 2.38 19.82 -2.11
N TYR A 13 2.74 19.27 -0.95
CA TYR A 13 4.03 18.61 -0.71
C TYR A 13 3.99 17.10 -0.97
N ALA A 14 2.81 16.51 -1.10
CA ALA A 14 2.60 15.08 -1.25
C ALA A 14 2.52 14.67 -2.72
N THR A 15 3.13 13.54 -3.06
CA THR A 15 2.94 12.86 -4.36
C THR A 15 1.49 12.35 -4.50
N PRO A 16 0.99 12.08 -5.72
CA PRO A 16 -0.37 11.57 -5.92
C PRO A 16 -0.70 10.33 -5.09
N ARG A 17 0.29 9.43 -4.86
CA ARG A 17 0.12 8.24 -4.02
C ARG A 17 0.03 8.59 -2.54
N GLU A 18 0.83 9.53 -2.05
CA GLU A 18 0.76 10.02 -0.66
C GLU A 18 -0.55 10.77 -0.41
N GLN A 19 -1.00 11.58 -1.38
CA GLN A 19 -2.29 12.26 -1.32
C GLN A 19 -3.45 11.25 -1.25
N ARG A 20 -3.45 10.23 -2.12
CA ARG A 20 -4.48 9.18 -2.12
C ARG A 20 -4.46 8.39 -0.81
N PHE A 21 -3.28 8.03 -0.30
CA PHE A 21 -3.16 7.39 1.01
C PHE A 21 -3.79 8.25 2.12
N ARG A 22 -3.38 9.52 2.25
CA ARG A 22 -3.89 10.44 3.28
C ARG A 22 -5.40 10.67 3.17
N ARG A 23 -5.93 10.69 1.94
CA ARG A 23 -7.35 10.91 1.67
C ARG A 23 -8.23 9.74 2.15
N PHE A 24 -7.73 8.51 2.06
CA PHE A 24 -8.49 7.31 2.43
C PHE A 24 -8.12 6.76 3.82
N ALA A 25 -6.93 7.06 4.34
CA ALA A 25 -6.53 6.70 5.70
C ALA A 25 -7.52 7.23 6.74
N SER A 26 -7.88 6.38 7.69
CA SER A 26 -8.88 6.70 8.72
C SER A 26 -8.37 6.57 10.15
N LEU A 27 -7.16 6.07 10.34
CA LEU A 27 -6.55 5.83 11.65
C LEU A 27 -5.29 6.67 11.84
N GLU A 28 -5.03 7.09 13.06
CA GLU A 28 -3.82 7.78 13.48
C GLU A 28 -3.28 7.16 14.77
N PHE A 29 -1.97 6.95 14.87
CA PHE A 29 -1.30 6.49 16.08
C PHE A 29 0.08 7.16 16.19
N GLU A 30 0.33 7.87 17.28
CA GLU A 30 1.59 8.58 17.56
C GLU A 30 2.04 9.52 16.41
N GLY A 31 1.09 10.18 15.75
CA GLY A 31 1.29 11.09 14.62
C GLY A 31 1.37 10.42 13.25
N GLN A 32 1.45 9.08 13.19
CA GLN A 32 1.47 8.32 11.94
C GLN A 32 0.07 7.91 11.52
N LEU A 33 -0.22 8.03 10.23
CA LEU A 33 -1.49 7.65 9.62
C LEU A 33 -1.46 6.20 9.14
N TYR A 34 -2.61 5.53 9.28
CA TYR A 34 -2.82 4.15 8.85
C TYR A 34 -4.15 4.02 8.10
N MET A 35 -4.17 3.08 7.17
CA MET A 35 -5.38 2.56 6.53
C MET A 35 -5.87 1.31 7.26
N THR A 36 -7.17 1.14 7.37
CA THR A 36 -7.75 -0.18 7.61
C THR A 36 -7.75 -1.01 6.32
N PRO A 37 -7.92 -2.34 6.39
CA PRO A 37 -8.17 -3.17 5.19
C PRO A 37 -9.35 -2.66 4.34
N TYR A 38 -10.40 -2.16 4.99
CA TYR A 38 -11.52 -1.52 4.31
C TYR A 38 -11.13 -0.22 3.60
N ASP A 39 -10.30 0.62 4.23
CA ASP A 39 -9.78 1.85 3.58
C ASP A 39 -8.96 1.51 2.35
N PHE A 40 -8.12 0.47 2.43
CA PHE A 40 -7.34 -0.01 1.30
C PHE A 40 -8.24 -0.43 0.13
N ILE A 41 -9.25 -1.27 0.39
CA ILE A 41 -10.23 -1.69 -0.63
C ILE A 41 -10.87 -0.45 -1.27
N GLN A 42 -11.38 0.48 -0.48
CA GLN A 42 -11.99 1.71 -1.01
C GLN A 42 -10.99 2.54 -1.82
N ALA A 43 -9.73 2.62 -1.38
CA ALA A 43 -8.69 3.35 -2.07
C ALA A 43 -8.29 2.72 -3.42
N VAL A 44 -8.61 1.46 -3.68
CA VAL A 44 -8.33 0.81 -4.98
C VAL A 44 -9.57 0.61 -5.85
N THR A 45 -10.78 0.57 -5.26
CA THR A 45 -12.03 0.34 -6.00
C THR A 45 -12.90 1.58 -6.20
N SER A 46 -12.58 2.71 -5.56
CA SER A 46 -13.40 3.92 -5.57
C SER A 46 -12.58 5.17 -5.90
N ASP A 47 -13.16 6.13 -6.61
CA ASP A 47 -12.45 7.38 -6.96
C ASP A 47 -12.24 8.28 -5.73
N GLU A 48 -13.28 8.42 -4.92
CA GLU A 48 -13.31 9.25 -3.72
C GLU A 48 -13.92 8.50 -2.52
N PRO A 49 -13.55 8.84 -1.27
CA PRO A 49 -14.18 8.28 -0.09
C PRO A 49 -15.65 8.72 0.00
N LYS A 50 -16.56 7.79 0.34
CA LYS A 50 -18.00 8.05 0.47
C LYS A 50 -18.36 9.15 1.48
N TYR A 51 -17.52 9.35 2.49
CA TYR A 51 -17.72 10.34 3.54
C TYR A 51 -16.41 11.06 3.83
N ALA A 52 -16.49 12.34 4.20
CA ALA A 52 -15.36 13.08 4.74
C ALA A 52 -14.93 12.42 6.06
N ARG A 53 -13.81 11.70 6.04
CA ARG A 53 -13.30 11.00 7.21
C ARG A 53 -12.43 11.92 8.05
N LYS A 54 -12.69 11.95 9.35
CA LYS A 54 -11.72 12.41 10.35
C LYS A 54 -10.90 11.21 10.78
N TRP A 55 -9.60 11.40 10.99
CA TRP A 55 -8.75 10.36 11.55
C TRP A 55 -9.18 10.06 12.99
N ARG A 56 -9.34 8.77 13.29
CA ARG A 56 -9.51 8.28 14.65
C ARG A 56 -8.14 8.00 15.23
N SER A 57 -7.78 8.75 16.28
CA SER A 57 -6.58 8.45 17.08
C SER A 57 -6.77 7.16 17.86
N LEU A 58 -5.80 6.26 17.77
CA LEU A 58 -5.75 5.00 18.49
C LEU A 58 -4.86 5.12 19.73
N SER A 59 -5.23 4.43 20.79
CA SER A 59 -4.32 4.12 21.89
C SER A 59 -3.48 2.87 21.58
N LYS A 60 -2.34 2.72 22.28
CA LYS A 60 -1.48 1.53 22.14
C LYS A 60 -2.21 0.23 22.50
N GLN A 61 -3.15 0.29 23.45
CA GLN A 61 -3.97 -0.86 23.84
C GLN A 61 -4.94 -1.26 22.73
N GLU A 62 -5.61 -0.29 22.09
CA GLU A 62 -6.50 -0.54 20.96
C GLU A 62 -5.74 -1.08 19.75
N LEU A 63 -4.58 -0.50 19.43
CA LEU A 63 -3.72 -1.00 18.36
C LEU A 63 -3.34 -2.47 18.60
N ASN A 64 -2.87 -2.80 19.81
CA ASN A 64 -2.55 -4.18 20.17
C ASN A 64 -3.76 -5.10 20.06
N GLN A 65 -4.95 -4.65 20.48
CA GLN A 65 -6.18 -5.44 20.38
C GLN A 65 -6.55 -5.73 18.92
N ILE A 66 -6.44 -4.73 18.03
CA ILE A 66 -6.66 -4.90 16.58
C ILE A 66 -5.69 -5.96 16.03
N LEU A 67 -4.41 -5.84 16.36
CA LEU A 67 -3.37 -6.76 15.89
C LEU A 67 -3.53 -8.17 16.46
N MET A 68 -4.08 -8.32 17.67
CA MET A 68 -4.34 -9.63 18.27
C MET A 68 -5.36 -10.46 17.49
N GLU A 69 -6.27 -9.82 16.76
CA GLU A 69 -7.29 -10.47 15.92
C GLU A 69 -6.78 -10.83 14.52
N THR A 70 -5.54 -10.44 14.17
CA THR A 70 -4.97 -10.72 12.86
C THR A 70 -4.79 -12.23 12.65
N PRO A 71 -5.40 -12.81 11.59
CA PRO A 71 -5.25 -14.23 11.29
C PRO A 71 -3.81 -14.52 10.85
N PRO A 72 -3.26 -15.72 11.12
CA PRO A 72 -1.95 -16.13 10.62
C PRO A 72 -1.98 -16.41 9.11
N VAL A 73 -0.81 -16.43 8.46
CA VAL A 73 -0.65 -16.58 7.00
C VAL A 73 -1.36 -17.80 6.39
N TRP A 74 -1.42 -18.92 7.10
CA TRP A 74 -2.10 -20.15 6.62
C TRP A 74 -3.64 -20.02 6.60
N LYS A 75 -4.21 -18.98 7.22
CA LYS A 75 -5.63 -18.61 7.09
C LYS A 75 -5.89 -17.57 5.99
N GLY A 76 -4.89 -17.23 5.18
CA GLY A 76 -5.05 -16.35 4.03
C GLY A 76 -6.09 -16.88 3.04
N SER A 77 -6.91 -15.98 2.48
CA SER A 77 -7.95 -16.28 1.48
C SER A 77 -8.29 -15.01 0.68
N SER A 78 -9.03 -15.13 -0.43
CA SER A 78 -9.58 -14.00 -1.19
C SER A 78 -10.66 -13.19 -0.46
N LYS A 79 -10.85 -13.43 0.85
CA LYS A 79 -11.76 -12.71 1.74
C LYS A 79 -11.03 -12.11 2.94
N LEU A 80 -9.69 -12.14 2.96
CA LEU A 80 -8.90 -11.72 4.10
C LEU A 80 -9.20 -10.25 4.47
N PHE A 81 -9.14 -9.34 3.50
CA PHE A 81 -9.33 -7.91 3.76
C PHE A 81 -10.77 -7.58 4.10
N ARG A 82 -11.75 -8.21 3.44
CA ARG A 82 -13.18 -8.04 3.77
C ARG A 82 -13.56 -8.60 5.13
N ASN A 83 -12.98 -9.73 5.52
CA ASN A 83 -13.23 -10.32 6.85
C ASN A 83 -12.62 -9.48 7.97
N LEU A 84 -11.42 -8.90 7.74
CA LEU A 84 -10.82 -7.95 8.68
C LEU A 84 -11.58 -6.62 8.72
N ASN A 85 -12.07 -6.15 7.58
CA ASN A 85 -12.83 -4.91 7.45
C ASN A 85 -12.07 -3.71 8.07
N GLU A 86 -12.60 -3.12 9.16
CA GLU A 86 -11.97 -2.01 9.88
C GLU A 86 -10.94 -2.47 10.94
N LYS A 87 -10.81 -3.79 11.17
CA LYS A 87 -9.95 -4.39 12.19
C LYS A 87 -8.56 -4.72 11.64
N GLY A 88 -7.86 -3.67 11.21
CA GLY A 88 -6.47 -3.80 10.80
C GLY A 88 -5.81 -2.43 10.62
N VAL A 89 -4.49 -2.45 10.51
CA VAL A 89 -3.67 -1.27 10.26
C VAL A 89 -2.66 -1.57 9.15
N ILE A 90 -2.62 -0.67 8.17
CA ILE A 90 -1.78 -0.72 6.98
C ILE A 90 -1.07 0.63 6.90
N SER A 91 0.25 0.61 7.01
CA SER A 91 1.11 1.78 6.86
C SER A 91 1.22 2.24 5.40
N TYR A 92 1.77 3.44 5.17
CA TYR A 92 1.95 3.96 3.81
C TYR A 92 2.84 3.05 2.93
N THR A 93 3.90 2.47 3.51
CA THR A 93 4.84 1.60 2.79
C THR A 93 4.20 0.27 2.42
N GLU A 94 3.33 -0.26 3.29
CA GLU A 94 2.51 -1.44 3.01
C GLU A 94 1.43 -1.15 1.98
N TYR A 95 0.80 0.02 2.02
CA TYR A 95 -0.12 0.47 0.98
C TYR A 95 0.56 0.45 -0.40
N LEU A 96 1.78 0.98 -0.50
CA LEU A 96 2.57 0.90 -1.74
C LEU A 96 2.88 -0.55 -2.13
N PHE A 97 3.26 -1.40 -1.18
CA PHE A 97 3.50 -2.83 -1.42
C PHE A 97 2.26 -3.51 -2.01
N LEU A 98 1.09 -3.31 -1.41
CA LEU A 98 -0.18 -3.89 -1.85
C LEU A 98 -0.57 -3.40 -3.26
N LEU A 99 -0.45 -2.09 -3.56
CA LEU A 99 -0.65 -1.58 -4.93
C LEU A 99 0.25 -2.26 -5.96
N CYS A 100 1.47 -2.60 -5.53
CA CYS A 100 2.46 -3.22 -6.41
C CYS A 100 2.24 -4.71 -6.59
N ILE A 101 1.54 -5.37 -5.66
CA ILE A 101 0.99 -6.69 -5.86
C ILE A 101 -0.10 -6.64 -6.91
N LEU A 102 -1.07 -5.72 -6.81
CA LEU A 102 -2.23 -5.66 -7.72
C LEU A 102 -1.87 -5.54 -9.21
N THR A 103 -0.70 -5.00 -9.52
CA THR A 103 -0.23 -4.79 -10.90
C THR A 103 0.83 -5.81 -11.36
N LYS A 104 1.19 -6.77 -10.51
CA LYS A 104 2.27 -7.72 -10.81
C LYS A 104 1.70 -8.99 -11.46
N PRO A 105 2.23 -9.44 -12.60
CA PRO A 105 1.81 -10.73 -13.16
C PRO A 105 2.32 -11.89 -12.29
N HIS A 106 1.65 -13.04 -12.35
CA HIS A 106 2.00 -14.23 -11.55
C HIS A 106 3.45 -14.68 -11.78
N ALA A 107 3.94 -14.64 -13.02
CA ALA A 107 5.34 -14.92 -13.37
C ALA A 107 6.33 -13.99 -12.65
N GLY A 108 5.89 -12.80 -12.24
CA GLY A 108 6.66 -11.82 -11.50
C GLY A 108 6.65 -12.03 -9.98
N PHE A 109 5.86 -12.95 -9.43
CA PHE A 109 5.77 -13.17 -7.97
C PHE A 109 7.06 -13.75 -7.42
N ARG A 110 7.65 -14.75 -8.10
CA ARG A 110 8.96 -15.29 -7.72
C ARG A 110 10.04 -14.22 -7.74
N ILE A 111 10.03 -13.34 -8.75
CA ILE A 111 10.99 -12.25 -8.83
C ILE A 111 10.80 -11.28 -7.65
N ALA A 112 9.56 -11.00 -7.24
CA ALA A 112 9.30 -10.18 -6.06
C ALA A 112 9.81 -10.83 -4.77
N PHE A 113 9.52 -12.12 -4.58
CA PHE A 113 10.02 -12.89 -3.44
C PHE A 113 11.54 -12.84 -3.33
N ASN A 114 12.24 -13.10 -4.44
CA ASN A 114 13.70 -13.04 -4.50
C ASN A 114 14.29 -11.62 -4.33
N MET A 115 13.47 -10.56 -4.40
CA MET A 115 13.92 -9.21 -4.04
C MET A 115 13.92 -8.97 -2.52
N PHE A 116 13.16 -9.78 -1.77
CA PHE A 116 13.13 -9.75 -0.31
C PHE A 116 14.12 -10.73 0.30
N ASP A 117 14.17 -11.96 -0.22
CA ASP A 117 15.11 -13.00 0.20
C ASP A 117 16.54 -12.61 -0.23
N THR A 118 17.24 -11.94 0.68
CA THR A 118 18.55 -11.34 0.41
C THR A 118 19.71 -12.27 0.67
N ASP A 119 19.53 -13.20 1.60
CA ASP A 119 20.52 -14.22 1.95
C ASP A 119 20.36 -15.51 1.13
N GLY A 120 19.26 -15.65 0.37
CA GLY A 120 19.00 -16.77 -0.52
C GLY A 120 18.55 -18.04 0.20
N ASN A 121 17.98 -17.90 1.41
CA ASN A 121 17.55 -19.03 2.24
C ASN A 121 16.16 -19.58 1.86
N GLU A 122 15.53 -19.04 0.81
CA GLU A 122 14.18 -19.35 0.33
C GLU A 122 13.04 -19.01 1.30
N MET A 123 13.33 -18.17 2.28
CA MET A 123 12.42 -17.60 3.25
C MET A 123 12.57 -16.08 3.25
N VAL A 124 11.55 -15.38 3.74
CA VAL A 124 11.62 -13.94 4.00
C VAL A 124 11.38 -13.73 5.47
N ASP A 125 12.32 -13.11 6.16
CA ASP A 125 12.14 -12.75 7.57
C ASP A 125 11.52 -11.34 7.74
N LYS A 126 11.18 -11.00 9.00
CA LYS A 126 10.60 -9.69 9.32
C LYS A 126 11.54 -8.53 8.96
N LYS A 127 12.86 -8.69 9.15
CA LYS A 127 13.85 -7.64 8.90
C LYS A 127 13.96 -7.37 7.42
N GLU A 128 14.08 -8.42 6.60
CA GLU A 128 14.12 -8.37 5.15
C GLU A 128 12.89 -7.65 4.58
N PHE A 129 11.70 -7.96 5.11
CA PHE A 129 10.48 -7.26 4.72
C PHE A 129 10.49 -5.77 5.08
N LEU A 130 11.05 -5.43 6.24
CA LEU A 130 11.13 -4.04 6.73
C LEU A 130 12.17 -3.19 5.98
N VAL A 131 13.16 -3.78 5.31
CA VAL A 131 14.15 -3.02 4.51
C VAL A 131 13.48 -2.11 3.49
N LEU A 132 12.32 -2.52 2.95
CA LEU A 132 11.50 -1.68 2.07
C LEU A 132 11.17 -0.32 2.68
N GLN A 133 10.70 -0.34 3.92
CA GLN A 133 10.23 0.86 4.58
C GLN A 133 11.37 1.86 4.69
N GLU A 134 12.58 1.37 4.95
CA GLU A 134 13.79 2.18 5.04
C GLU A 134 14.21 2.76 3.69
N ILE A 135 14.12 1.98 2.60
CA ILE A 135 14.43 2.47 1.25
C ILE A 135 13.51 3.62 0.84
N PHE A 136 12.20 3.48 1.05
CA PHE A 136 11.24 4.53 0.70
C PHE A 136 11.37 5.76 1.60
N ARG A 137 11.65 5.55 2.89
CA ARG A 137 11.93 6.63 3.84
C ARG A 137 13.15 7.46 3.40
N LYS A 138 14.31 6.83 3.19
CA LYS A 138 15.54 7.52 2.75
C LYS A 138 15.38 8.22 1.40
N LYS A 139 14.63 7.62 0.47
CA LYS A 139 14.33 8.24 -0.83
C LYS A 139 13.55 9.55 -0.66
N ASN A 140 12.68 9.65 0.34
CA ASN A 140 11.90 10.85 0.60
C ASN A 140 12.76 11.97 1.21
N GLU A 141 13.70 11.63 2.12
CA GLU A 141 14.64 12.60 2.72
C GLU A 141 15.49 13.32 1.66
N LYS A 142 15.95 12.60 0.62
CA LYS A 142 16.76 13.20 -0.46
C LYS A 142 16.02 14.22 -1.33
N ARG A 143 14.69 14.35 -1.23
CA ARG A 143 13.89 15.33 -1.98
C ARG A 143 13.89 16.74 -1.34
N GLU A 144 14.63 16.93 -0.26
CA GLU A 144 14.82 18.22 0.42
C GLU A 144 15.59 19.23 -0.48
N LYS A 145 14.86 20.17 -1.08
CA LYS A 145 15.39 21.47 -1.55
C LYS A 145 14.74 22.56 -0.69
N ARG A 146 15.51 23.60 -0.33
CA ARG A 146 15.20 24.64 0.69
C ARG A 146 13.80 25.24 0.57
N GLY A 147 13.07 25.26 1.69
CA GLY A 147 11.73 25.85 1.87
C GLY A 147 10.74 24.87 2.54
N ASP A 148 10.08 25.32 3.61
CA ASP A 148 9.00 24.62 4.36
C ASP A 148 9.36 23.26 4.98
N GLU A 149 10.47 23.24 5.72
CA GLU A 149 11.03 22.06 6.39
C GLU A 149 10.07 21.45 7.44
N GLU A 150 9.30 22.29 8.15
CA GLU A 150 8.32 21.86 9.15
C GLU A 150 7.14 21.09 8.53
N LYS A 151 6.56 21.60 7.44
CA LYS A 151 5.43 20.94 6.75
C LYS A 151 5.85 19.59 6.15
N ARG A 152 7.08 19.51 5.61
CA ARG A 152 7.66 18.25 5.10
C ARG A 152 7.96 17.26 6.22
N ALA A 153 8.48 17.74 7.35
CA ALA A 153 8.69 16.90 8.54
C ALA A 153 7.36 16.34 9.07
N MET A 154 6.30 17.17 9.10
CA MET A 154 4.96 16.73 9.48
C MET A 154 4.37 15.69 8.50
N LEU A 155 4.52 15.92 7.18
CA LEU A 155 4.11 14.92 6.18
C LEU A 155 4.87 13.60 6.35
N ARG A 156 6.18 13.66 6.63
CA ARG A 156 7.00 12.47 6.88
C ARG A 156 6.56 11.72 8.13
N LEU A 157 6.27 12.45 9.21
CA LEU A 157 5.72 11.87 10.44
C LEU A 157 4.39 11.15 10.15
N GLN A 158 3.49 11.78 9.39
CA GLN A 158 2.22 11.18 8.99
C GLN A 158 2.38 9.89 8.18
N LEU A 159 3.42 9.76 7.34
CA LEU A 159 3.59 8.61 6.46
C LEU A 159 4.40 7.48 7.10
N TYR A 160 5.42 7.82 7.90
CA TYR A 160 6.44 6.88 8.36
C TYR A 160 6.63 6.83 9.88
N GLY A 161 6.03 7.74 10.66
CA GLY A 161 6.19 7.78 12.12
C GLY A 161 7.44 8.52 12.61
N TYR A 162 7.62 8.55 13.94
CA TYR A 162 8.78 9.16 14.59
C TYR A 162 10.01 8.27 14.46
N HIS A 163 11.06 8.81 13.83
CA HIS A 163 12.37 8.16 13.79
C HIS A 163 13.49 9.17 14.03
N THR A 164 14.47 8.77 14.84
CA THR A 164 15.72 9.51 15.03
C THR A 164 16.46 9.58 13.71
N SER A 165 16.73 10.81 13.23
CA SER A 165 17.59 11.02 12.07
C SER A 165 18.95 10.36 12.32
N THR A 166 19.23 9.25 11.64
CA THR A 166 20.58 8.69 11.63
C THR A 166 21.38 9.48 10.59
N ASN A 167 22.29 10.32 11.07
CA ASN A 167 23.27 11.00 10.22
C ASN A 167 24.00 9.94 9.37
N SER A 168 23.82 9.96 8.05
CA SER A 168 24.76 9.30 7.14
C SER A 168 24.86 10.02 5.80
N VAL A 169 26.10 10.42 5.51
CA VAL A 169 26.57 11.06 4.28
C VAL A 169 26.59 10.02 3.17
N LEU A 170 25.66 10.08 2.22
CA LEU A 170 25.84 9.49 0.89
C LEU A 170 25.30 10.46 -0.15
N LYS A 171 26.21 11.30 -0.68
CA LYS A 171 26.02 12.04 -1.92
C LYS A 171 25.87 11.05 -3.06
N THR A 172 24.73 11.08 -3.72
CA THR A 172 24.62 10.61 -5.10
C THR A 172 23.76 11.63 -5.81
N GLU A 173 24.43 12.55 -6.49
CA GLU A 173 23.82 13.52 -7.38
C GLU A 173 23.31 12.76 -8.61
N GLY A 174 21.99 12.78 -8.79
CA GLY A 174 21.32 12.15 -9.92
C GLY A 174 19.89 12.65 -9.95
N GLU A 175 19.66 13.73 -10.69
CA GLU A 175 18.33 14.20 -11.04
C GLU A 175 17.66 13.13 -11.90
N ASP A 176 16.50 12.61 -11.47
CA ASP A 176 15.68 11.75 -12.31
C ASP A 176 14.21 12.09 -12.08
N LEU A 177 13.63 12.73 -13.10
CA LEU A 177 12.30 13.34 -13.17
C LEU A 177 11.19 12.35 -13.61
N VAL A 178 11.38 11.04 -13.44
CA VAL A 178 10.37 10.03 -13.83
C VAL A 178 9.70 9.42 -12.60
N PRO A 179 8.36 9.28 -12.57
CA PRO A 179 7.67 8.49 -11.55
C PRO A 179 8.14 7.02 -11.61
N ARG A 180 9.15 6.68 -10.82
CA ARG A 180 9.74 5.33 -10.79
C ARG A 180 8.76 4.30 -10.20
N SER A 181 8.72 3.11 -10.79
CA SER A 181 8.00 1.96 -10.23
C SER A 181 8.58 1.56 -8.87
N TYR A 182 7.74 1.01 -8.01
CA TYR A 182 8.13 0.48 -6.70
C TYR A 182 9.22 -0.59 -6.84
N TRP A 183 9.01 -1.54 -7.76
CA TRP A 183 9.96 -2.62 -8.04
C TRP A 183 11.27 -2.13 -8.67
N ASP A 184 11.24 -1.02 -9.41
CA ASP A 184 12.47 -0.40 -9.93
C ASP A 184 13.25 0.33 -8.84
N THR A 185 12.53 0.90 -7.86
CA THR A 185 13.18 1.49 -6.68
C THR A 185 13.90 0.40 -5.88
N LEU A 186 13.26 -0.76 -5.70
CA LEU A 186 13.88 -1.92 -5.05
C LEU A 186 15.06 -2.45 -5.84
N ARG A 187 14.88 -2.77 -7.13
CA ARG A 187 15.94 -3.31 -7.99
C ARG A 187 17.21 -2.44 -8.03
N ARG A 188 17.08 -1.12 -7.89
CA ARG A 188 18.24 -0.21 -7.86
C ARG A 188 18.88 -0.11 -6.48
N SER A 189 18.11 -0.31 -5.42
CA SER A 189 18.60 -0.35 -4.05
C SER A 189 19.23 -1.69 -3.70
N THR A 190 18.93 -2.78 -4.43
CA THR A 190 19.37 -4.17 -4.18
C THR A 190 20.83 -4.47 -4.52
N SER A 191 21.75 -3.51 -4.44
CA SER A 191 23.16 -3.91 -4.30
C SER A 191 23.30 -4.63 -2.95
N GLN A 192 23.77 -5.88 -2.95
CA GLN A 192 23.91 -6.72 -1.74
C GLN A 192 24.58 -5.98 -0.57
N ALA A 193 25.59 -5.15 -0.85
CA ALA A 193 26.27 -4.34 0.17
C ALA A 193 25.34 -3.31 0.84
N LEU A 194 24.46 -2.64 0.10
CA LEU A 194 23.51 -1.68 0.67
C LEU A 194 22.40 -2.39 1.47
N PHE A 195 21.95 -3.58 1.05
CA PHE A 195 20.94 -4.32 1.79
C PHE A 195 21.50 -4.91 3.09
N SER A 196 22.71 -5.46 3.08
CA SER A 196 23.39 -5.91 4.31
C SER A 196 23.53 -4.78 5.33
N ASP A 197 24.00 -3.61 4.88
CA ASP A 197 24.12 -2.40 5.69
C ASP A 197 22.78 -1.88 6.23
N LEU A 198 21.68 -2.10 5.51
CA LEU A 198 20.33 -1.69 5.92
C LEU A 198 19.70 -2.73 6.86
N ALA A 199 19.93 -4.02 6.62
CA ALA A 199 19.45 -5.13 7.44
C ALA A 199 20.15 -5.16 8.80
N GLU A 200 21.46 -4.90 8.86
CA GLU A 200 22.20 -4.75 10.13
C GLU A 200 21.65 -3.59 10.99
N ARG A 201 21.17 -2.52 10.35
CA ARG A 201 20.53 -1.38 11.05
C ARG A 201 19.04 -1.59 11.32
N ALA A 202 18.42 -2.64 10.77
CA ALA A 202 17.02 -2.94 11.01
C ALA A 202 16.78 -3.46 12.45
N ASP A 203 17.80 -4.01 13.13
CA ASP A 203 17.69 -4.47 14.52
C ASP A 203 17.40 -3.34 15.52
N ASP A 204 18.08 -2.19 15.39
CA ASP A 204 17.79 -1.01 16.22
C ASP A 204 16.38 -0.46 15.92
N PHE A 205 15.93 -0.59 14.67
CA PHE A 205 14.69 -0.02 14.16
C PHE A 205 13.44 -0.87 14.44
N SER A 206 13.55 -2.20 14.40
CA SER A 206 12.40 -3.09 14.62
C SER A 206 11.83 -2.96 16.04
N SER A 207 12.61 -2.40 16.98
CA SER A 207 12.18 -2.11 18.35
C SER A 207 11.31 -0.85 18.46
N SER A 208 11.45 0.09 17.52
CA SER A 208 10.76 1.40 17.52
C SER A 208 9.53 1.42 16.61
N LEU A 209 9.45 0.52 15.63
CA LEU A 209 8.36 0.52 14.68
C LEU A 209 7.11 -0.15 15.25
N SER A 210 5.95 0.48 15.03
CA SER A 210 4.66 -0.14 15.37
C SER A 210 4.38 -1.32 14.46
N ASP A 211 3.96 -2.44 15.07
CA ASP A 211 3.51 -3.59 14.32
C ASP A 211 2.23 -3.27 13.53
N THR A 212 2.06 -3.95 12.41
CA THR A 212 0.95 -3.75 11.47
C THR A 212 0.25 -5.07 11.16
N THR A 213 -0.89 -5.02 10.47
CA THR A 213 -1.62 -6.24 10.11
C THR A 213 -0.79 -7.16 9.24
N LEU A 214 -0.05 -6.67 8.23
CA LEU A 214 0.77 -7.56 7.38
C LEU A 214 1.96 -8.15 8.14
N LEU A 215 2.63 -7.35 8.98
CA LEU A 215 3.74 -7.86 9.80
C LEU A 215 3.29 -8.99 10.72
N VAL A 216 2.13 -8.84 11.38
CA VAL A 216 1.59 -9.89 12.26
C VAL A 216 1.06 -11.08 11.45
N HIS A 217 0.45 -10.84 10.29
CA HIS A 217 -0.06 -11.89 9.41
C HIS A 217 1.06 -12.81 8.91
N PHE A 218 2.17 -12.23 8.42
CA PHE A 218 3.30 -12.96 7.87
C PHE A 218 4.23 -13.55 8.94
N PHE A 219 4.65 -12.74 9.91
CA PHE A 219 5.74 -13.09 10.84
C PHE A 219 5.24 -13.47 12.25
N GLY A 220 3.92 -13.43 12.45
CA GLY A 220 3.27 -13.71 13.72
C GLY A 220 3.45 -12.59 14.74
N LYS A 221 2.72 -12.69 15.87
CA LYS A 221 2.71 -11.69 16.94
C LYS A 221 4.06 -11.43 17.61
N LYS A 222 5.00 -12.38 17.47
CA LYS A 222 6.36 -12.26 18.00
C LYS A 222 7.38 -11.84 16.94
N GLY A 223 6.98 -11.74 15.67
CA GLY A 223 7.87 -11.40 14.55
C GLY A 223 8.99 -12.42 14.30
N LYS A 224 8.77 -13.70 14.64
CA LYS A 224 9.78 -14.77 14.54
C LYS A 224 9.44 -15.85 13.52
N ALA A 225 8.22 -15.83 12.96
CA ALA A 225 7.93 -16.69 11.84
C ALA A 225 8.57 -16.10 10.58
N GLU A 226 8.86 -16.96 9.63
CA GLU A 226 9.42 -16.61 8.33
C GLU A 226 8.41 -16.98 7.25
N LEU A 227 8.46 -16.27 6.12
CA LEU A 227 7.50 -16.40 5.03
C LEU A 227 8.15 -17.14 3.85
N ASN A 228 7.66 -18.34 3.54
CA ASN A 228 8.10 -19.08 2.37
C ASN A 228 7.42 -18.54 1.08
N PHE A 229 7.93 -18.97 -0.07
CA PHE A 229 7.40 -18.55 -1.37
C PHE A 229 5.94 -18.93 -1.61
N GLU A 230 5.50 -20.11 -1.17
CA GLU A 230 4.12 -20.60 -1.40
C GLU A 230 3.10 -19.71 -0.68
N ASP A 231 3.38 -19.36 0.57
CA ASP A 231 2.54 -18.47 1.36
C ASP A 231 2.56 -17.03 0.82
N PHE A 232 3.72 -16.56 0.34
CA PHE A 232 3.84 -15.25 -0.33
C PHE A 232 3.05 -15.23 -1.65
N TYR A 233 3.19 -16.26 -2.48
CA TYR A 233 2.44 -16.42 -3.73
C TYR A 233 0.94 -16.41 -3.46
N ARG A 234 0.49 -17.25 -2.52
CA ARG A 234 -0.93 -17.38 -2.17
C ARG A 234 -1.49 -16.06 -1.61
N PHE A 235 -0.71 -15.29 -0.86
CA PHE A 235 -1.13 -13.96 -0.42
C PHE A 235 -1.36 -13.02 -1.60
N MET A 236 -0.41 -12.96 -2.54
CA MET A 236 -0.50 -12.07 -3.71
C MET A 236 -1.69 -12.42 -4.62
N ASP A 237 -1.85 -13.72 -4.91
CA ASP A 237 -2.95 -14.26 -5.73
C ASP A 237 -4.32 -14.02 -5.08
N ASN A 238 -4.44 -14.27 -3.77
CA ASN A 238 -5.66 -13.98 -3.03
C ASN A 238 -6.00 -12.49 -3.01
N LEU A 239 -5.01 -11.61 -2.86
CA LEU A 239 -5.24 -10.16 -2.85
C LEU A 239 -5.75 -9.67 -4.21
N GLN A 240 -5.14 -10.13 -5.30
CA GLN A 240 -5.60 -9.81 -6.66
C GLN A 240 -7.03 -10.31 -6.88
N THR A 241 -7.29 -11.55 -6.49
CA THR A 241 -8.63 -12.16 -6.56
C THR A 241 -9.64 -11.37 -5.73
N GLU A 242 -9.30 -10.97 -4.51
CA GLU A 242 -10.19 -10.24 -3.61
C GLU A 242 -10.60 -8.88 -4.18
N VAL A 243 -9.65 -8.11 -4.72
CA VAL A 243 -9.95 -6.81 -5.34
C VAL A 243 -10.81 -6.97 -6.59
N LEU A 244 -10.50 -7.94 -7.45
CA LEU A 244 -11.31 -8.24 -8.64
C LEU A 244 -12.73 -8.68 -8.28
N GLU A 245 -12.89 -9.55 -7.28
CA GLU A 245 -14.21 -9.97 -6.79
C GLU A 245 -15.03 -8.78 -6.28
N ILE A 246 -14.41 -7.85 -5.54
CA ILE A 246 -15.10 -6.67 -5.01
C ILE A 246 -15.53 -5.75 -6.15
N GLU A 247 -14.67 -5.51 -7.13
CA GLU A 247 -15.00 -4.67 -8.28
C GLU A 247 -16.15 -5.32 -9.06
N PHE A 248 -16.09 -6.62 -9.38
CA PHE A 248 -17.17 -7.34 -10.05
C PHE A 248 -18.51 -7.26 -9.29
N LEU A 249 -18.49 -7.56 -7.99
CA LEU A 249 -19.70 -7.56 -7.15
C LEU A 249 -20.31 -6.17 -6.99
N SER A 250 -19.51 -5.10 -7.13
CA SER A 250 -20.02 -3.73 -7.08
C SER A 250 -20.89 -3.36 -8.27
N TYR A 251 -20.74 -4.05 -9.40
CA TYR A 251 -21.52 -3.84 -10.63
C TYR A 251 -22.56 -4.94 -10.87
N SER A 252 -22.33 -6.17 -10.41
CA SER A 252 -23.21 -7.29 -10.77
C SER A 252 -24.58 -7.25 -10.10
N ASN A 253 -24.77 -6.46 -9.04
CA ASN A 253 -26.03 -6.36 -8.27
C ASN A 253 -26.58 -7.73 -7.83
N GLY A 254 -25.69 -8.69 -7.53
CA GLY A 254 -26.04 -10.06 -7.13
C GLY A 254 -26.21 -11.05 -8.29
N MET A 255 -26.00 -10.61 -9.53
CA MET A 255 -26.01 -11.47 -10.72
C MET A 255 -24.65 -12.14 -10.94
N ASN A 256 -24.65 -13.19 -11.77
CA ASN A 256 -23.44 -13.92 -12.18
C ASN A 256 -22.68 -13.24 -13.32
N THR A 257 -23.22 -12.15 -13.88
CA THR A 257 -22.64 -11.36 -14.97
C THR A 257 -22.73 -9.87 -14.65
N ILE A 258 -21.86 -9.08 -15.26
CA ILE A 258 -21.96 -7.61 -15.33
C ILE A 258 -22.33 -7.22 -16.77
N SER A 259 -22.94 -6.06 -16.96
CA SER A 259 -23.24 -5.57 -18.30
C SER A 259 -21.94 -5.22 -19.05
N GLU A 260 -21.98 -5.24 -20.37
CA GLU A 260 -20.85 -4.79 -21.19
C GLU A 260 -20.51 -3.33 -20.89
N GLU A 261 -21.52 -2.50 -20.61
CA GLU A 261 -21.34 -1.09 -20.23
C GLU A 261 -20.57 -0.96 -18.91
N ASP A 262 -20.94 -1.72 -17.88
CA ASP A 262 -20.24 -1.73 -16.60
C ASP A 262 -18.80 -2.23 -16.76
N PHE A 263 -18.60 -3.25 -17.59
CA PHE A 263 -17.27 -3.73 -17.93
C PHE A 263 -16.42 -2.66 -18.62
N ALA A 264 -16.99 -1.92 -19.57
CA ALA A 264 -16.31 -0.79 -20.21
C ALA A 264 -15.98 0.33 -19.21
N HIS A 265 -16.89 0.63 -18.28
CA HIS A 265 -16.64 1.58 -17.20
C HIS A 265 -15.45 1.17 -16.32
N ILE A 266 -15.35 -0.11 -15.94
CA ILE A 266 -14.22 -0.65 -15.19
C ILE A 266 -12.93 -0.47 -16.00
N LEU A 267 -12.92 -0.85 -17.28
CA LEU A 267 -11.73 -0.73 -18.13
C LEU A 267 -11.26 0.72 -18.26
N LEU A 268 -12.20 1.65 -18.48
CA LEU A 268 -11.89 3.07 -18.67
C LEU A 268 -11.20 3.69 -17.44
N ARG A 269 -11.49 3.19 -16.23
CA ARG A 269 -10.79 3.61 -14.99
C ARG A 269 -9.28 3.36 -15.03
N TYR A 270 -8.85 2.36 -15.79
CA TYR A 270 -7.44 2.00 -15.97
C TYR A 270 -6.83 2.60 -17.25
N THR A 271 -7.54 3.51 -17.93
CA THR A 271 -7.05 4.20 -19.14
C THR A 271 -6.86 5.69 -18.88
N ASN A 272 -5.99 6.32 -19.68
CA ASN A 272 -5.76 7.77 -19.64
C ASN A 272 -6.60 8.49 -20.71
N VAL A 273 -7.91 8.20 -20.75
CA VAL A 273 -8.81 8.73 -21.76
C VAL A 273 -9.59 9.91 -21.19
N GLU A 274 -9.46 11.09 -21.81
CA GLU A 274 -10.09 12.32 -21.31
C GLU A 274 -11.61 12.37 -21.52
N ASN A 275 -12.13 11.72 -22.57
CA ASN A 275 -13.54 11.77 -22.95
C ASN A 275 -14.22 10.40 -22.79
N THR A 276 -14.28 9.90 -21.55
CA THR A 276 -14.89 8.60 -21.23
C THR A 276 -16.37 8.53 -21.64
N SER A 277 -17.11 9.64 -21.56
CA SER A 277 -18.53 9.71 -21.95
C SER A 277 -18.76 9.39 -23.42
N SER A 278 -17.91 9.89 -24.32
CA SER A 278 -18.04 9.60 -25.76
C SER A 278 -17.80 8.11 -26.08
N TYR A 279 -16.86 7.45 -25.39
CA TYR A 279 -16.63 6.00 -25.59
C TYR A 279 -17.82 5.16 -25.14
N LEU A 280 -18.43 5.51 -24.00
CA LEU A 280 -19.61 4.85 -23.47
C LEU A 280 -20.83 5.07 -24.36
N GLU A 281 -21.01 6.29 -24.88
CA GLU A 281 -22.09 6.61 -25.81
C GLU A 281 -21.96 5.84 -27.13
N ASN A 282 -20.75 5.79 -27.70
CA ASN A 282 -20.45 4.97 -28.87
C ASN A 282 -20.72 3.49 -28.63
N MET A 283 -20.39 2.99 -27.42
CA MET A 283 -20.66 1.60 -27.05
C MET A 283 -22.15 1.31 -26.99
N ARG A 284 -22.93 2.17 -26.31
CA ARG A 284 -24.40 2.04 -26.24
C ARG A 284 -25.05 2.04 -27.62
N CYS A 285 -24.55 2.83 -28.57
CA CYS A 285 -25.05 2.85 -29.95
C CYS A 285 -24.61 1.63 -30.78
N SER A 286 -23.56 0.91 -30.37
CA SER A 286 -22.97 -0.20 -31.12
C SER A 286 -23.40 -1.59 -30.62
N ILE A 287 -23.93 -1.69 -29.40
CA ILE A 287 -24.45 -2.93 -28.83
C ILE A 287 -25.84 -3.19 -29.45
N PRO A 288 -26.04 -4.28 -30.22
CA PRO A 288 -27.36 -4.62 -30.72
C PRO A 288 -28.31 -4.94 -29.56
N GLU A 289 -29.55 -4.44 -29.59
CA GLU A 289 -30.62 -4.80 -28.64
C GLU A 289 -31.04 -6.27 -28.82
N GLU A 290 -30.17 -7.25 -28.58
CA GLU A 290 -30.57 -8.65 -28.62
C GLU A 290 -29.59 -9.54 -27.82
N LYS A 291 -29.97 -9.82 -26.57
CA LYS A 291 -29.86 -11.13 -25.90
C LYS A 291 -30.54 -11.06 -24.54
N VAL A 292 -31.86 -10.94 -24.57
CA VAL A 292 -32.69 -11.48 -23.48
C VAL A 292 -32.66 -12.99 -23.68
N ILE A 293 -31.88 -13.70 -22.86
CA ILE A 293 -31.97 -15.16 -22.68
C ILE A 293 -32.39 -15.40 -21.24
#